data_AF-A0A9R0X644-F1
#
_entry.id   AF-A0A9R0X644-F1
#
_cell.length_a   1.000
_cell.length_b   1.000
_cell.length_c   1.000
_cell.angle_alpha   90.00
_cell.angle_beta   90.00
_cell.angle_gamma   90.00
#
_symmetry.space_group_name_H-M   'P 1'
#
loop_
_entity.id
_entity.type
_entity.pdbx_description
1 polymer ?
#
loop_
_entity_poly.entity_id
_entity_poly.type
_entity_poly.pdbx_seq_one_letter_code
_entity_poly.pdbx_strand_id
1 'polypeptide(L)'
;MERSAAGVSYQRFPRVRIRELKDEYAKFELKDTDASMANALRRVMIAEVPTVAIDLVEIESNSSVLNDEFIAHRLGLIPLTSSAAMSMRFSRDCDACDGDGSCEYCSVEFHLAARATDSGQTLEVTSTKDLRSTDPKVCPVDQQREYQQALGNVDAYEPDAAGDHRAY
;
A
#
# COMPACT_ATOMS: atom_id res chain seq x y z
N MET A 1 55.92 22.41 -8.77
CA MET A 1 54.59 23.08 -8.69
C MET A 1 53.87 22.78 -10.00
N GLU A 2 53.14 21.68 -10.05
CA GLU A 2 52.26 21.37 -11.18
C GLU A 2 50.85 21.20 -10.63
N ARG A 3 49.95 22.02 -11.17
CA ARG A 3 48.60 22.23 -10.67
C ARG A 3 47.73 20.99 -10.95
N SER A 4 47.11 20.45 -9.90
CA SER A 4 46.11 19.38 -9.98
C SER A 4 45.05 19.70 -11.03
N ALA A 5 44.82 18.72 -11.91
CA ALA A 5 43.75 18.73 -12.89
C ALA A 5 42.38 18.97 -12.22
N ALA A 6 41.60 19.82 -12.86
CA ALA A 6 40.26 20.21 -12.48
C ALA A 6 39.36 19.00 -12.13
N GLY A 7 38.54 19.17 -11.10
CA GLY A 7 37.52 18.20 -10.70
C GLY A 7 36.52 17.97 -11.82
N VAL A 8 36.74 16.91 -12.60
CA VAL A 8 35.75 16.38 -13.53
C VAL A 8 34.73 15.62 -12.68
N SER A 9 33.51 16.13 -12.58
CA SER A 9 32.41 15.34 -12.04
C SER A 9 32.16 14.17 -12.99
N TYR A 10 32.54 12.96 -12.57
CA TYR A 10 32.13 11.72 -13.25
C TYR A 10 30.65 11.49 -12.96
N GLN A 11 29.78 12.31 -13.55
CA GLN A 11 28.35 12.09 -13.48
C GLN A 11 28.04 10.87 -14.34
N ARG A 12 27.79 9.75 -13.66
CA ARG A 12 27.35 8.52 -14.30
C ARG A 12 25.87 8.64 -14.62
N PHE A 13 25.47 8.15 -15.79
CA PHE A 13 24.08 8.08 -16.21
C PHE A 13 23.63 6.61 -16.14
N PRO A 14 22.91 6.20 -15.08
CA PRO A 14 22.47 4.82 -14.93
C PRO A 14 21.55 4.41 -16.07
N ARG A 15 21.65 3.16 -16.51
CA ARG A 15 20.76 2.58 -17.53
C ARG A 15 19.94 1.45 -16.94
N VAL A 16 18.62 1.51 -17.12
CA VAL A 16 17.69 0.47 -16.67
C VAL A 16 17.24 -0.34 -17.88
N ARG A 17 17.29 -1.67 -17.78
CA ARG A 17 16.72 -2.59 -18.77
C ARG A 17 15.72 -3.52 -18.09
N ILE A 18 14.44 -3.39 -18.45
CA ILE A 18 13.38 -4.29 -17.95
C ILE A 18 13.55 -5.66 -18.63
N ARG A 19 13.53 -6.72 -17.82
CA ARG A 19 13.63 -8.12 -18.26
C ARG A 19 12.27 -8.80 -18.28
N GLU A 20 11.50 -8.60 -17.23
CA GLU A 20 10.20 -9.22 -17.04
C GLU A 20 9.33 -8.30 -16.19
N LEU A 21 8.06 -8.15 -16.57
CA LEU A 21 7.06 -7.38 -15.84
C LEU A 21 5.83 -8.27 -15.70
N LYS A 22 5.43 -8.55 -14.46
CA LYS A 22 4.23 -9.27 -14.07
C LYS A 22 3.56 -8.55 -12.91
N ASP A 23 2.32 -8.91 -12.62
CA ASP A 23 1.52 -8.29 -11.56
C ASP A 23 2.19 -8.39 -10.18
N GLU A 24 2.82 -9.54 -9.88
CA GLU A 24 3.44 -9.78 -8.57
C GLU A 24 4.92 -9.34 -8.50
N TYR A 25 5.60 -9.19 -9.64
CA TYR A 25 7.02 -8.83 -9.64
C TYR A 25 7.49 -8.16 -10.93
N ALA A 26 8.48 -7.28 -10.78
CA ALA A 26 9.28 -6.73 -11.88
C ALA A 26 10.74 -7.17 -11.75
N LYS A 27 11.34 -7.63 -12.86
CA LYS A 27 12.78 -7.92 -12.94
C LYS A 27 13.42 -6.94 -13.91
N PHE A 28 14.45 -6.24 -13.44
CA PHE A 28 15.21 -5.30 -14.26
C PHE A 28 16.71 -5.38 -13.97
N GLU A 29 17.52 -4.93 -14.92
CA GLU A 29 18.96 -4.76 -14.78
C GLU A 29 19.30 -3.27 -14.68
N LEU A 30 20.13 -2.91 -13.70
CA LEU A 30 20.68 -1.57 -13.53
C LEU A 30 22.17 -1.59 -13.92
N LYS A 31 22.54 -0.79 -14.92
CA LYS A 31 23.91 -0.67 -15.46
C LYS A 31 24.45 0.74 -15.30
N ASP A 32 25.76 0.89 -15.44
CA ASP A 32 26.46 2.18 -15.40
C ASP A 32 26.26 2.98 -14.10
N THR A 33 26.15 2.27 -12.98
CA THR A 33 26.01 2.85 -11.64
C THR A 33 26.97 2.20 -10.65
N ASP A 34 27.07 2.75 -9.46
CA ASP A 34 27.81 2.18 -8.34
C ASP A 34 26.90 1.33 -7.42
N ALA A 35 27.53 0.45 -6.65
CA ALA A 35 26.80 -0.41 -5.71
C ALA A 35 26.07 0.38 -4.60
N SER A 36 26.55 1.60 -4.28
CA SER A 36 25.92 2.42 -3.24
C SER A 36 24.58 2.99 -3.70
N MET A 37 24.49 3.42 -4.97
CA MET A 37 23.24 3.84 -5.62
C MET A 37 22.24 2.70 -5.71
N ALA A 38 22.69 1.50 -6.13
CA ALA A 38 21.82 0.32 -6.19
C ALA A 38 21.28 -0.07 -4.80
N ASN A 39 22.12 -0.03 -3.77
CA ASN A 39 21.69 -0.32 -2.40
C ASN A 39 20.77 0.78 -1.83
N ALA A 40 21.01 2.05 -2.16
CA ALA A 40 20.12 3.15 -1.81
C ALA A 40 18.73 2.95 -2.43
N LEU A 41 18.66 2.65 -3.73
CA LEU A 41 17.40 2.35 -4.42
C LEU A 41 16.66 1.19 -3.75
N ARG A 42 17.36 0.09 -3.42
CA ARG A 42 16.77 -1.04 -2.68
C ARG A 42 16.19 -0.61 -1.32
N ARG A 43 16.87 0.26 -0.59
CA ARG A 43 16.40 0.74 0.73
C ARG A 43 15.17 1.63 0.59
N VAL A 44 15.17 2.54 -0.37
CA VAL A 44 14.02 3.41 -0.68
C VAL A 44 12.80 2.57 -1.04
N MET A 45 12.96 1.56 -1.89
CA MET A 45 11.88 0.62 -2.25
C MET A 45 11.25 -0.09 -1.05
N ILE A 46 12.00 -0.32 0.02
CA ILE A 46 11.51 -1.03 1.21
C ILE A 46 10.91 -0.05 2.24
N ALA A 47 11.49 1.14 2.38
CA ALA A 47 11.22 2.01 3.53
C ALA A 47 10.46 3.30 3.21
N GLU A 48 10.49 3.77 1.96
CA GLU A 48 9.99 5.10 1.59
C GLU A 48 8.83 5.05 0.58
N VAL A 49 8.38 3.85 0.21
CA VAL A 49 7.16 3.67 -0.60
C VAL A 49 5.94 3.80 0.32
N PRO A 50 5.06 4.80 0.11
CA PRO A 50 3.86 4.96 0.94
C PRO A 50 2.89 3.81 0.69
N THR A 51 2.40 3.21 1.78
CA THR A 51 1.44 2.10 1.77
C THR A 51 0.34 2.35 2.80
N VAL A 52 -0.88 1.92 2.51
CA VAL A 52 -1.99 1.98 3.48
C VAL A 52 -2.00 0.71 4.33
N ALA A 53 -2.11 0.88 5.65
CA ALA A 53 -2.18 -0.20 6.61
C ALA A 53 -3.09 0.20 7.79
N ILE A 54 -3.56 -0.80 8.54
CA ILE A 54 -4.34 -0.57 9.76
C ILE A 54 -3.38 -0.17 10.88
N ASP A 55 -3.59 1.01 11.47
CA ASP A 55 -2.74 1.58 12.52
C ASP A 55 -3.45 1.65 13.87
N LEU A 56 -4.68 2.20 13.88
CA LEU A 56 -5.53 2.27 15.07
C LEU A 56 -6.58 1.17 15.03
N VAL A 57 -6.69 0.40 16.12
CA VAL A 57 -7.70 -0.64 16.30
C VAL A 57 -8.44 -0.39 17.60
N GLU A 58 -9.73 -0.13 17.51
CA GLU A 58 -10.61 0.01 18.66
C GLU A 58 -11.43 -1.27 18.84
N ILE A 59 -11.38 -1.86 20.03
CA ILE A 59 -12.09 -3.10 20.35
C ILE A 59 -13.25 -2.76 21.28
N GLU A 60 -14.47 -2.84 20.77
CA GLU A 60 -15.69 -2.67 21.58
C GLU A 60 -15.97 -3.90 22.45
N SER A 61 -15.75 -5.11 21.91
CA SER A 61 -16.00 -6.36 22.61
C SER A 61 -15.15 -7.49 22.04
N ASN A 62 -14.38 -8.15 22.91
CA ASN A 62 -13.67 -9.39 22.60
C ASN A 62 -14.00 -10.45 23.64
N SER A 63 -14.65 -11.53 23.20
CA SER A 63 -14.92 -12.74 24.00
C SER A 63 -14.21 -13.97 23.45
N SER A 64 -13.27 -13.77 22.52
CA SER A 64 -12.46 -14.84 21.93
C SER A 64 -11.36 -15.29 22.90
N VAL A 65 -10.63 -16.33 22.51
CA VAL A 65 -9.47 -16.83 23.26
C VAL A 65 -8.20 -15.99 23.05
N LEU A 66 -8.17 -15.13 22.03
CA LEU A 66 -7.03 -14.28 21.72
C LEU A 66 -7.16 -12.96 22.47
N ASN A 67 -6.06 -12.47 23.02
CA ASN A 67 -6.01 -11.14 23.61
C ASN A 67 -6.08 -10.05 22.55
N ASP A 68 -6.53 -8.89 22.98
CA ASP A 68 -6.78 -7.70 22.17
C ASP A 68 -5.55 -7.29 21.35
N GLU A 69 -4.37 -7.25 21.97
CA GLU A 69 -3.13 -6.84 21.32
C GLU A 69 -2.71 -7.82 20.23
N PHE A 70 -3.01 -9.10 20.39
CA PHE A 70 -2.69 -10.11 19.39
C PHE A 70 -3.61 -10.02 18.19
N ILE A 71 -4.89 -9.70 18.40
CA ILE A 71 -5.84 -9.42 17.31
C ILE A 71 -5.40 -8.16 16.58
N ALA A 72 -5.16 -7.05 17.29
CA ALA A 72 -4.75 -5.78 16.71
C ALA A 72 -3.45 -5.91 15.90
N HIS A 73 -2.44 -6.62 16.44
CA HIS A 73 -1.19 -6.86 15.72
C HIS A 73 -1.39 -7.67 14.44
N ARG A 74 -2.29 -8.67 14.44
CA ARG A 74 -2.60 -9.43 13.23
C ARG A 74 -3.37 -8.60 12.21
N LEU A 75 -4.27 -7.72 12.65
CA LEU A 75 -4.99 -6.79 11.79
C LEU A 75 -4.03 -5.82 11.10
N GLY A 76 -3.05 -5.27 11.82
CA GLY A 76 -2.03 -4.38 11.26
C GLY A 76 -1.15 -5.01 10.17
N LEU A 77 -1.08 -6.35 10.10
CA LEU A 77 -0.31 -7.08 9.09
C LEU A 77 -1.14 -7.50 7.86
N ILE A 78 -2.43 -7.18 7.81
CA ILE A 78 -3.28 -7.48 6.65
C ILE A 78 -2.88 -6.54 5.50
N PRO A 79 -2.46 -7.07 4.34
CA PRO A 79 -2.15 -6.23 3.18
C PRO A 79 -3.43 -5.62 2.59
N LEU A 80 -3.45 -4.29 2.49
CA LEU A 80 -4.52 -3.51 1.88
C LEU A 80 -4.10 -2.99 0.50
N THR A 81 -5.11 -2.67 -0.31
CA THR A 81 -4.93 -2.11 -1.64
C THR A 81 -4.43 -0.66 -1.55
N SER A 82 -3.25 -0.41 -2.11
CA SER A 82 -2.53 0.87 -1.94
C SER A 82 -2.77 1.86 -3.08
N SER A 83 -3.79 1.66 -3.92
CA SER A 83 -4.10 2.57 -5.04
C SER A 83 -4.45 3.99 -4.58
N ALA A 84 -5.07 4.13 -3.40
CA ALA A 84 -5.38 5.41 -2.79
C ALA A 84 -4.20 6.02 -2.00
N ALA A 85 -3.13 5.27 -1.72
CA ALA A 85 -2.05 5.69 -0.83
C ALA A 85 -1.41 7.01 -1.23
N MET A 86 -1.24 7.24 -2.54
CA MET A 86 -0.64 8.48 -3.07
C MET A 86 -1.56 9.70 -3.00
N SER A 87 -2.88 9.49 -2.92
CA SER A 87 -3.86 10.58 -2.77
C SER A 87 -4.16 10.95 -1.32
N MET A 88 -3.85 10.05 -0.38
CA MET A 88 -4.06 10.28 1.04
C MET A 88 -2.92 11.09 1.65
N ARG A 89 -3.24 11.88 2.67
CA ARG A 89 -2.24 12.60 3.45
C ARG A 89 -1.76 11.72 4.61
N PHE A 90 -0.49 11.86 4.97
CA PHE A 90 0.00 11.27 6.21
C PHE A 90 -0.71 11.90 7.41
N SER A 91 -1.12 11.08 8.37
CA SER A 91 -1.82 11.52 9.59
C SER A 91 -1.07 12.63 10.33
N ARG A 92 0.26 12.50 10.46
CA ARG A 92 1.15 13.50 11.08
C ARG A 92 1.24 14.85 10.35
N ASP A 93 0.94 14.88 9.06
CA ASP A 93 1.06 16.06 8.19
C ASP A 93 -0.33 16.58 7.77
N CYS A 94 -1.40 16.13 8.45
CA CYS A 94 -2.76 16.49 8.12
C CYS A 94 -3.25 17.70 8.94
N ASP A 95 -3.26 18.87 8.31
CA ASP A 95 -3.74 20.12 8.91
C ASP A 95 -5.27 20.19 9.09
N ALA A 96 -6.00 19.24 8.49
CA ALA A 96 -7.47 19.23 8.46
C ALA A 96 -8.11 18.41 9.60
N CYS A 97 -7.30 17.77 10.46
CA CYS A 97 -7.82 17.00 11.58
C CYS A 97 -8.23 17.96 12.72
N ASP A 98 -9.51 17.97 13.10
CA ASP A 98 -10.06 18.83 14.15
C ASP A 98 -9.78 18.31 15.58
N GLY A 99 -8.68 17.57 15.76
CA GLY A 99 -8.19 17.08 17.06
C GLY A 99 -8.56 15.63 17.41
N ASP A 100 -9.35 14.95 16.58
CA ASP A 100 -9.68 13.51 16.68
C ASP A 100 -8.61 12.59 16.07
N GLY A 101 -7.73 13.13 15.23
CA GLY A 101 -6.63 12.40 14.61
C GLY A 101 -7.05 11.57 13.39
N SER A 102 -8.29 11.72 12.91
CA SER A 102 -8.84 10.99 11.76
C SER A 102 -9.75 11.89 10.92
N CYS A 103 -9.51 11.97 9.62
CA CYS A 103 -10.42 12.67 8.69
C CYS A 103 -10.51 11.92 7.36
N GLU A 104 -11.43 12.35 6.50
CA GLU A 104 -11.67 11.74 5.18
C GLU A 104 -10.44 11.76 4.25
N TYR A 105 -9.45 12.63 4.53
CA TYR A 105 -8.24 12.77 3.71
C TYR A 105 -7.04 11.96 4.21
N CYS A 106 -7.05 11.50 5.45
CA CYS A 106 -5.90 10.83 6.08
C CYS A 106 -6.18 9.41 6.58
N SER A 107 -7.44 9.00 6.70
CA SER A 107 -7.83 7.70 7.25
C SER A 107 -9.02 7.09 6.52
N VAL A 108 -9.07 5.75 6.49
CA VAL A 108 -10.26 4.97 6.10
C VAL A 108 -10.66 4.12 7.29
N GLU A 109 -11.96 4.06 7.56
CA GLU A 109 -12.53 3.25 8.63
C GLU A 109 -12.84 1.83 8.15
N PHE A 110 -12.57 0.86 9.03
CA PHE A 110 -12.92 -0.54 8.83
C PHE A 110 -13.76 -1.05 10.01
N HIS A 111 -14.76 -1.86 9.70
CA HIS A 111 -15.60 -2.51 10.70
C HIS A 111 -15.47 -4.04 10.60
N LEU A 112 -15.25 -4.68 11.76
CA LEU A 112 -15.20 -6.13 11.90
C LEU A 112 -16.21 -6.58 12.95
N ALA A 113 -17.24 -7.31 12.52
CA ALA A 113 -18.27 -7.84 13.41
C ALA A 113 -18.51 -9.32 13.13
N ALA A 114 -18.05 -10.18 14.04
CA ALA A 114 -18.21 -11.62 13.94
C ALA A 114 -18.76 -12.19 15.25
N ARG A 115 -19.81 -13.02 15.15
CA ARG A 115 -20.44 -13.68 16.30
C ARG A 115 -20.76 -15.13 15.97
N ALA A 116 -20.22 -16.05 16.76
CA ALA A 116 -20.58 -17.45 16.68
C ALA A 116 -21.96 -17.67 17.34
N THR A 117 -22.94 -18.17 16.58
CA THR A 117 -24.30 -18.45 17.09
C THR A 117 -24.47 -19.91 17.52
N ASP A 118 -23.74 -20.83 16.90
CA ASP A 118 -23.99 -22.25 17.02
C ASP A 118 -23.01 -22.91 17.99
N SER A 119 -23.56 -23.59 19.00
CA SER A 119 -22.82 -24.30 20.04
C SER A 119 -22.21 -25.60 19.50
N GLY A 120 -21.12 -25.47 18.75
CA GLY A 120 -20.32 -26.62 18.28
C GLY A 120 -19.52 -26.38 17.01
N GLN A 121 -19.73 -25.27 16.31
CA GLN A 121 -18.95 -24.92 15.12
C GLN A 121 -17.95 -23.81 15.42
N THR A 122 -16.71 -24.00 14.99
CA THR A 122 -15.70 -22.94 15.02
C THR A 122 -15.99 -21.95 13.90
N LEU A 123 -16.25 -20.69 14.25
CA LEU A 123 -16.35 -19.62 13.28
C LEU A 123 -14.94 -19.18 12.88
N GLU A 124 -14.60 -19.32 11.60
CA GLU A 124 -13.37 -18.77 11.03
C GLU A 124 -13.62 -17.33 10.61
N VAL A 125 -12.88 -16.40 11.22
CA VAL A 125 -12.95 -14.96 10.90
C VAL A 125 -11.81 -14.62 9.96
N THR A 126 -12.14 -14.08 8.78
CA THR A 126 -11.18 -13.80 7.70
C THR A 126 -11.31 -12.36 7.21
N SER A 127 -10.18 -11.76 6.83
CA SER A 127 -10.12 -10.41 6.26
C SER A 127 -10.98 -10.26 5.01
N THR A 128 -11.06 -11.30 4.19
CA THR A 128 -11.81 -11.29 2.92
C THR A 128 -13.32 -11.15 3.12
N LYS A 129 -13.88 -11.72 4.19
CA LYS A 129 -15.34 -11.83 4.39
C LYS A 129 -15.86 -10.88 5.47
N ASP A 130 -15.11 -10.72 6.55
CA ASP A 130 -15.63 -10.13 7.78
C ASP A 130 -15.16 -8.69 7.99
N LEU A 131 -14.02 -8.31 7.39
CA LEU A 131 -13.49 -6.95 7.47
C LEU A 131 -14.13 -6.08 6.38
N ARG A 132 -14.96 -5.12 6.78
CA ARG A 132 -15.69 -4.23 5.88
C ARG A 132 -15.07 -2.85 5.87
N SER A 133 -14.71 -2.36 4.70
CA SER A 133 -14.22 -1.00 4.50
C SER A 133 -15.36 -0.03 4.21
N THR A 134 -15.24 1.20 4.69
CA THR A 134 -16.13 2.31 4.30
C THR A 134 -15.85 2.80 2.87
N ASP A 135 -14.60 2.71 2.39
CA ASP A 135 -14.22 3.05 1.01
C ASP A 135 -13.88 1.79 0.19
N PRO A 136 -14.62 1.48 -0.90
CA PRO A 136 -14.36 0.32 -1.74
C PRO A 136 -12.98 0.33 -2.44
N LYS A 137 -12.29 1.48 -2.52
CA LYS A 137 -10.94 1.55 -3.11
C LYS A 137 -9.87 0.97 -2.19
N VAL A 138 -10.11 0.96 -0.88
CA VAL A 138 -9.18 0.46 0.13
C VAL A 138 -9.80 -0.78 0.77
N CYS A 139 -9.37 -1.95 0.32
CA CYS A 139 -9.84 -3.24 0.85
C CYS A 139 -8.67 -4.22 0.95
N PRO A 140 -8.84 -5.35 1.66
CA PRO A 140 -7.87 -6.43 1.65
C PRO A 140 -7.58 -6.92 0.22
N VAL A 141 -6.31 -7.15 -0.11
CA VAL A 141 -5.89 -7.56 -1.47
C VAL A 141 -6.58 -8.84 -1.96
N ASP A 142 -6.89 -9.78 -1.07
CA ASP A 142 -7.59 -11.01 -1.42
C ASP A 142 -9.03 -10.76 -1.87
N GLN A 143 -9.72 -9.81 -1.24
CA GLN A 143 -11.07 -9.38 -1.62
C GLN A 143 -11.07 -8.70 -2.99
N GLN A 144 -10.09 -7.85 -3.27
CA GLN A 144 -9.95 -7.22 -4.58
C GLN A 144 -9.69 -8.24 -5.69
N ARG A 145 -8.83 -9.24 -5.43
CA ARG A 145 -8.54 -10.33 -6.38
C ARG A 145 -9.79 -11.15 -6.71
N GLU A 146 -10.60 -11.50 -5.71
CA GLU A 146 -11.87 -12.22 -5.92
C GLU A 146 -12.85 -11.40 -6.77
N TYR A 147 -12.97 -10.09 -6.50
CA TYR A 147 -13.83 -9.20 -7.28
C TYR A 147 -13.38 -9.09 -8.75
N GLN A 148 -12.07 -8.97 -8.98
CA GLN A 148 -11.50 -8.92 -10.34
C GLN A 148 -11.70 -10.24 -11.10
N GLN A 149 -11.61 -11.38 -10.42
CA GLN A 149 -11.89 -12.69 -11.00
C GLN A 149 -13.37 -12.87 -11.33
N ALA A 150 -14.27 -12.40 -10.47
CA ALA A 150 -15.71 -12.45 -10.68
C ALA A 150 -16.18 -11.54 -11.84
N LEU A 151 -15.52 -10.40 -12.05
CA LEU A 151 -15.79 -9.48 -13.16
C LEU A 151 -15.13 -9.87 -14.49
N GLY A 152 -14.32 -10.93 -14.51
CA GLY A 152 -13.69 -11.43 -15.73
C GLY A 152 -12.72 -10.43 -16.35
N ASN A 153 -11.56 -10.23 -15.72
CA ASN A 153 -10.33 -9.69 -16.33
C ASN A 153 -10.53 -8.49 -17.30
N VAL A 154 -11.41 -7.55 -16.94
CA VAL A 154 -11.38 -6.21 -17.53
C VAL A 154 -10.28 -5.44 -16.81
N ASP A 155 -9.16 -5.26 -17.51
CA ASP A 155 -8.00 -4.49 -17.07
C ASP A 155 -8.44 -3.15 -16.48
N ALA A 156 -8.38 -3.04 -15.15
CA ALA A 156 -8.72 -1.82 -14.44
C ALA A 156 -7.46 -1.00 -14.21
N TYR A 157 -6.95 -0.32 -15.26
CA TYR A 157 -6.17 0.94 -15.18
C TYR A 157 -5.68 1.38 -16.58
N GLU A 158 -6.43 2.22 -17.29
CA GLU A 158 -5.86 3.08 -18.36
C GLU A 158 -5.50 4.44 -17.74
N PRO A 159 -4.22 4.86 -17.71
CA PRO A 159 -3.83 6.15 -17.14
C PRO A 159 -4.06 7.36 -18.06
N ASP A 160 -4.53 7.17 -19.29
CA ASP A 160 -4.46 8.21 -20.35
C ASP A 160 -5.82 8.83 -20.76
N ALA A 161 -6.82 8.83 -19.88
CA ALA A 161 -8.07 9.58 -20.09
C ALA A 161 -8.01 11.05 -19.57
N ALA A 162 -6.81 11.64 -19.48
CA ALA A 162 -6.66 13.09 -19.35
C ALA A 162 -6.74 13.71 -20.75
N GLY A 163 -7.88 14.34 -21.02
CA GLY A 163 -8.29 14.85 -22.33
C GLY A 163 -7.23 15.65 -23.09
N ASP A 164 -7.09 15.27 -24.36
CA ASP A 164 -6.59 16.12 -25.41
C ASP A 164 -7.47 17.38 -25.52
N HIS A 165 -6.98 18.49 -24.98
CA HIS A 165 -7.50 19.82 -25.25
C HIS A 165 -6.40 20.68 -25.88
N ARG A 166 -6.03 20.33 -27.11
CA ARG A 166 -5.56 21.29 -28.11
C ARG A 166 -6.58 21.39 -29.25
N ALA A 167 -7.42 22.43 -29.20
CA ALA A 167 -7.90 23.19 -30.37
C ALA A 167 -8.90 24.26 -29.92
N TYR A 168 -8.45 25.51 -29.82
CA TYR A 168 -8.92 26.68 -30.58
C TYR A 168 -8.00 27.86 -30.29
#